data_AF-A0A7C2DMG0-F1
#
_entry.id   AF-A0A7C2DMG0-F1
#
_cell.length_a   1.000
_cell.length_b   1.000
_cell.length_c   1.000
_cell.angle_alpha   90.00
_cell.angle_beta   90.00
_cell.angle_gamma   90.00
#
_symmetry.space_group_name_H-M   'P 1'
#
loop_
_entity.id
_entity.type
_entity.pdbx_description
1 polymer ?
#
loop_
_entity_poly.entity_id
_entity_poly.type
_entity_poly.pdbx_seq_one_letter_code
_entity_poly.pdbx_strand_id
1 'polypeptide(L)'
;MSIVGRARARGLLDIRIHDLRDFTTDRHRQVDDVPYGGGPGMVMKPEPFFAAVEAIRREAGGTPRLLLPSPQGRRLTQALARELSRERHLVILCGHYEGIDERVREGLGAEEISIGDYVLSGGELPAMVIVDAVARLVPGVVGDAASVAEESFSEGLLDYPHYTRPAEFRGMRVPEVLLSGHHAEIRRWRRREQLRRTRERRPDLLERAVLTEEDRRLLAELDRAEGSAAGERSAVQGAGGGAAERRDARTAGDGGPAERPDVGAGEEGPQAPPGAA
;
A
#
# COMPACT_ATOMS: atom_id res chain seq x y z
N MET A 1 12.35 14.74 -14.31
CA MET A 1 13.03 13.43 -14.14
C MET A 1 12.77 12.90 -12.74
N SER A 2 12.38 11.63 -12.57
CA SER A 2 12.10 10.99 -11.27
C SER A 2 13.35 10.90 -10.39
N ILE A 3 13.20 10.52 -9.12
CA ILE A 3 14.33 10.34 -8.20
C ILE A 3 15.29 9.24 -8.69
N VAL A 4 14.74 8.07 -9.08
CA VAL A 4 15.49 6.97 -9.71
C VAL A 4 16.21 7.42 -10.98
N GLY A 5 15.55 8.21 -11.83
CA GLY A 5 16.17 8.76 -13.04
C GLY A 5 17.35 9.70 -12.74
N ARG A 6 17.24 10.55 -11.71
CA ARG A 6 18.35 11.40 -11.25
C ARG A 6 19.49 10.60 -10.63
N ALA A 7 19.18 9.53 -9.89
CA ALA A 7 20.18 8.63 -9.31
C ALA A 7 20.99 7.93 -10.40
N ARG A 8 20.31 7.38 -11.42
CA ARG A 8 20.96 6.79 -12.60
C ARG A 8 21.82 7.80 -13.37
N ALA A 9 21.31 9.01 -13.61
CA ALA A 9 22.07 10.08 -14.28
C ALA A 9 23.32 10.53 -13.48
N ARG A 10 23.35 10.31 -12.16
CA ARG A 10 24.49 10.58 -11.28
C ARG A 10 25.40 9.38 -11.06
N GLY A 11 25.14 8.24 -11.70
CA GLY A 11 25.91 6.99 -11.52
C GLY A 11 25.73 6.34 -10.14
N LEU A 12 24.70 6.71 -9.38
CA LEU A 12 24.43 6.13 -8.05
C LEU A 12 23.67 4.79 -8.13
N LEU A 13 23.02 4.52 -9.26
CA LEU A 13 22.30 3.28 -9.55
C LEU A 13 22.54 2.92 -11.02
N ASP A 14 22.84 1.65 -11.28
CA ASP A 14 22.69 1.06 -12.62
C ASP A 14 21.39 0.24 -12.64
N ILE A 15 20.64 0.35 -13.74
CA ILE A 15 19.37 -0.37 -13.93
C ILE A 15 19.37 -0.87 -15.38
N ARG A 16 19.31 -2.19 -15.50
CA ARG A 16 19.32 -2.92 -16.76
C ARG A 16 18.02 -3.71 -16.89
N ILE A 17 17.50 -3.78 -18.11
CA ILE A 17 16.31 -4.53 -18.45
C ILE A 17 16.76 -5.58 -19.45
N HIS A 18 16.45 -6.84 -19.15
CA HIS A 18 16.77 -7.99 -19.99
C HIS A 18 15.46 -8.57 -20.48
N ASP A 19 15.22 -8.56 -21.80
CA ASP A 19 14.04 -9.22 -22.38
C ASP A 19 14.25 -10.74 -22.25
N LEU A 20 13.37 -11.43 -21.54
CA LEU A 20 13.48 -12.88 -21.32
C LEU A 20 13.44 -13.65 -22.66
N ARG A 21 12.82 -13.07 -23.68
CA ARG A 21 12.79 -13.60 -25.06
C ARG A 21 14.15 -13.57 -25.76
N ASP A 22 15.18 -12.92 -25.21
CA ASP A 22 16.56 -13.03 -25.72
C ASP A 22 17.28 -14.30 -25.24
N PHE A 23 16.68 -15.03 -24.28
CA PHE A 23 17.25 -16.21 -23.65
C PHE A 23 16.55 -17.52 -24.04
N THR A 24 15.65 -17.45 -25.03
CA THR A 24 14.98 -18.60 -25.66
C THR A 24 15.81 -19.18 -26.79
N THR A 25 15.73 -20.49 -27.01
CA THR A 25 16.46 -21.21 -28.08
C THR A 25 15.62 -21.46 -29.34
N ASP A 26 14.30 -21.23 -29.28
CA ASP A 26 13.38 -21.47 -30.38
C ASP A 26 13.22 -20.24 -31.31
N ARG A 27 12.77 -20.47 -32.54
CA ARG A 27 12.59 -19.42 -33.56
C ARG A 27 11.51 -18.38 -33.21
N HIS A 28 10.52 -18.76 -32.41
CA HIS A 28 9.36 -17.92 -32.07
C HIS A 28 9.57 -17.11 -30.79
N ARG A 29 10.69 -17.30 -30.10
CA ARG A 29 11.06 -16.69 -28.81
C ARG A 29 9.96 -16.91 -27.75
N GLN A 30 9.61 -18.18 -27.55
CA GLN A 30 8.54 -18.62 -26.66
C GLN A 30 9.05 -18.73 -25.21
N VAL A 31 8.44 -17.94 -24.32
CA VAL A 31 8.81 -17.86 -22.88
C VAL A 31 7.80 -18.55 -21.97
N ASP A 32 6.75 -19.13 -22.53
CA ASP A 32 5.57 -19.65 -21.84
C ASP A 32 5.03 -20.92 -22.52
N ASP A 33 4.46 -21.85 -21.74
CA ASP A 33 3.87 -23.09 -22.24
C ASP A 33 2.62 -23.48 -21.43
N VAL A 34 1.89 -24.51 -21.87
CA VAL A 34 0.70 -25.00 -21.16
C VAL A 34 1.07 -25.67 -19.83
N PRO A 35 0.29 -25.47 -18.75
CA PRO A 35 0.57 -26.08 -17.45
C PRO A 35 0.42 -27.61 -17.46
N TYR A 36 1.37 -28.32 -16.84
CA TYR A 36 1.18 -29.72 -16.47
C TYR A 36 0.03 -29.85 -15.45
N GLY A 37 -0.78 -30.90 -15.61
CA GLY A 37 -2.03 -31.07 -14.85
C GLY A 37 -3.25 -30.43 -15.53
N GLY A 38 -3.04 -29.60 -16.56
CA GLY A 38 -4.10 -28.85 -17.23
C GLY A 38 -4.56 -27.63 -16.43
N GLY A 39 -5.64 -27.01 -16.89
CA GLY A 39 -6.12 -25.72 -16.39
C GLY A 39 -6.10 -24.65 -17.47
N PRO A 40 -6.68 -23.46 -17.20
CA PRO A 40 -6.58 -22.30 -18.08
C PRO A 40 -5.19 -21.66 -18.01
N GLY A 41 -4.89 -20.78 -18.96
CA GLY A 41 -3.70 -19.93 -18.93
C GLY A 41 -2.42 -20.62 -19.41
N MET A 42 -1.29 -19.95 -19.13
CA MET A 42 0.06 -20.35 -19.53
C MET A 42 0.99 -20.19 -18.32
N VAL A 43 2.08 -20.95 -18.28
CA VAL A 43 3.12 -20.86 -17.25
C VAL A 43 4.45 -20.51 -17.93
N MET A 44 5.19 -19.55 -17.37
CA MET A 44 6.48 -19.17 -17.93
C MET A 44 7.51 -20.28 -17.75
N LYS A 45 8.17 -20.62 -18.86
CA LYS A 45 9.14 -21.72 -18.99
C LYS A 45 10.40 -21.46 -18.15
N PRO A 46 11.02 -22.50 -17.57
CA PRO A 46 12.18 -22.32 -16.72
C PRO A 46 13.45 -21.96 -17.50
N GLU A 47 13.67 -22.53 -18.69
CA GLU A 47 14.96 -22.43 -19.39
C GLU A 47 15.42 -20.99 -19.68
N PRO A 48 14.54 -20.06 -20.13
CA PRO A 48 14.92 -18.66 -20.33
C PRO A 48 15.35 -17.96 -19.04
N PHE A 49 14.73 -18.26 -17.89
CA PHE A 49 15.10 -17.65 -16.60
C PHE A 49 16.48 -18.12 -16.12
N PHE A 50 16.78 -19.43 -16.24
CA PHE A 50 18.10 -19.96 -15.92
C PHE A 50 19.17 -19.33 -16.83
N ALA A 51 18.95 -19.34 -18.15
CA ALA A 51 19.88 -18.75 -19.12
C ALA A 51 20.12 -17.24 -18.90
N ALA A 52 19.08 -16.47 -18.57
CA ALA A 52 19.19 -15.05 -18.22
C ALA A 52 20.04 -14.82 -16.96
N VAL A 53 19.75 -15.54 -15.88
CA VAL A 53 20.47 -15.40 -14.61
C VAL A 53 21.92 -15.88 -14.72
N GLU A 54 22.21 -16.92 -15.50
CA GLU A 54 23.57 -17.38 -15.79
C GLU A 54 24.38 -16.37 -16.63
N ALA A 55 23.74 -15.68 -17.58
CA ALA A 55 24.36 -14.60 -18.33
C ALA A 55 24.71 -13.41 -17.42
N ILE A 56 23.75 -12.97 -16.58
CA ILE A 56 23.95 -11.86 -15.64
C ILE A 56 25.04 -12.19 -14.60
N ARG A 57 25.07 -13.43 -14.06
CA ARG A 57 26.12 -13.89 -13.14
C ARG A 57 27.51 -13.86 -13.77
N ARG A 58 27.65 -14.27 -15.05
CA ARG A 58 28.92 -14.19 -15.79
C ARG A 58 29.37 -12.75 -16.03
N GLU A 59 28.46 -11.85 -16.39
CA GLU A 59 28.80 -10.45 -16.64
C GLU A 59 29.22 -9.73 -15.34
N ALA A 60 28.50 -9.95 -14.24
CA ALA A 60 28.73 -9.26 -12.97
C ALA A 60 29.91 -9.83 -12.14
N GLY A 61 30.42 -11.01 -12.47
CA GLY A 61 31.51 -11.66 -11.74
C GLY A 61 31.14 -12.07 -10.30
N GLY A 62 29.85 -12.27 -10.01
CA GLY A 62 29.37 -12.59 -8.67
C GLY A 62 27.89 -13.00 -8.64
N THR A 63 27.42 -13.44 -7.48
CA THR A 63 26.04 -13.91 -7.29
C THR A 63 25.13 -12.74 -6.88
N PRO A 64 24.21 -12.26 -7.74
CA PRO A 64 23.19 -11.30 -7.32
C PRO A 64 22.18 -11.96 -6.38
N ARG A 65 21.56 -11.16 -5.52
CA ARG A 65 20.37 -11.60 -4.79
C ARG A 65 19.17 -11.58 -5.74
N LEU A 66 18.49 -12.71 -5.84
CA LEU A 66 17.36 -12.91 -6.75
C LEU A 66 16.05 -12.69 -6.00
N LEU A 67 15.19 -11.83 -6.54
CA LEU A 67 13.85 -11.56 -6.02
C LEU A 67 12.82 -11.99 -7.08
N LEU A 68 11.74 -12.63 -6.65
CA LEU A 68 10.62 -13.02 -7.52
C LEU A 68 9.35 -12.35 -6.99
N PRO A 69 8.77 -11.35 -7.70
CA PRO A 69 7.54 -10.74 -7.24
C PRO A 69 6.37 -11.73 -7.36
N SER A 70 5.78 -12.08 -6.21
CA SER A 70 4.74 -13.10 -6.08
C SER A 70 3.80 -12.72 -4.94
N PRO A 71 2.47 -12.87 -5.09
CA PRO A 71 1.53 -12.61 -3.99
C PRO A 71 1.72 -13.58 -2.81
N GLN A 72 2.39 -14.72 -3.03
CA GLN A 72 2.70 -15.72 -2.00
C GLN A 72 3.94 -15.34 -1.15
N GLY A 73 4.72 -14.35 -1.61
CA GLY A 73 6.01 -13.98 -1.04
C GLY A 73 5.99 -13.20 0.28
N ARG A 74 7.18 -13.03 0.87
CA ARG A 74 7.41 -12.16 2.03
C ARG A 74 6.94 -10.73 1.70
N ARG A 75 6.05 -10.17 2.52
CA ARG A 75 5.49 -8.84 2.26
C ARG A 75 6.56 -7.75 2.31
N LEU A 76 6.59 -6.90 1.30
CA LEU A 76 7.45 -5.74 1.22
C LEU A 76 7.11 -4.77 2.36
N THR A 77 8.13 -4.43 3.15
CA THR A 77 8.06 -3.48 4.26
C THR A 77 9.24 -2.52 4.18
N GLN A 78 9.16 -1.40 4.88
CA GLN A 78 10.27 -0.43 4.96
C GLN A 78 11.55 -1.05 5.58
N ALA A 79 11.40 -2.04 6.46
CA ALA A 79 12.50 -2.83 6.99
C ALA A 79 13.16 -3.69 5.90
N LEU A 80 12.37 -4.37 5.06
CA LEU A 80 12.88 -5.15 3.93
C LEU A 80 13.52 -4.26 2.85
N ALA A 81 12.93 -3.10 2.53
CA ALA A 81 13.56 -2.14 1.62
C ALA A 81 14.96 -1.71 2.12
N ARG A 82 15.12 -1.51 3.43
CA ARG A 82 16.40 -1.18 4.09
C ARG A 82 17.37 -2.35 4.19
N GLU A 83 16.88 -3.59 4.15
CA GLU A 83 17.68 -4.81 4.00
C GLU A 83 18.26 -4.86 2.57
N LEU A 84 17.38 -4.77 1.56
CA LEU A 84 17.71 -4.83 0.14
C LEU A 84 18.59 -3.65 -0.34
N SER A 85 18.47 -2.46 0.26
CA SER A 85 19.30 -1.30 -0.13
C SER A 85 20.78 -1.40 0.29
N ARG A 86 21.17 -2.48 0.96
CA ARG A 86 22.57 -2.82 1.27
C ARG A 86 23.19 -3.78 0.26
N GLU A 87 22.37 -4.40 -0.58
CA GLU A 87 22.81 -5.34 -1.61
C GLU A 87 23.45 -4.58 -2.77
N ARG A 88 24.61 -5.06 -3.25
CA ARG A 88 25.30 -4.42 -4.38
C ARG A 88 24.69 -4.76 -5.74
N HIS A 89 23.95 -5.85 -5.84
CA HIS A 89 23.36 -6.33 -7.08
C HIS A 89 22.09 -7.14 -6.79
N LEU A 90 20.95 -6.61 -7.20
CA LEU A 90 19.64 -7.27 -7.18
C LEU A 90 19.25 -7.64 -8.61
N VAL A 91 18.62 -8.80 -8.79
CA VAL A 91 17.93 -9.19 -10.03
C VAL A 91 16.49 -9.55 -9.67
N ILE A 92 15.53 -8.99 -10.41
CA ILE A 92 14.10 -9.19 -10.15
C ILE A 92 13.48 -9.98 -11.31
N LEU A 93 13.00 -11.18 -11.02
CA LEU A 93 12.43 -12.12 -11.99
C LEU A 93 10.94 -11.83 -12.17
N CYS A 94 10.59 -11.01 -13.17
CA CYS A 94 9.19 -10.61 -13.40
C CYS A 94 8.41 -11.76 -14.07
N GLY A 95 7.39 -12.27 -13.38
CA GLY A 95 6.44 -13.25 -13.92
C GLY A 95 5.29 -12.60 -14.70
N HIS A 96 4.57 -13.42 -15.49
CA HIS A 96 3.34 -13.12 -16.23
C HIS A 96 2.43 -14.35 -16.22
N TYR A 97 1.24 -14.22 -16.80
CA TYR A 97 0.29 -15.32 -16.99
C TYR A 97 -0.14 -15.93 -15.63
N GLU A 98 -0.26 -17.25 -15.51
CA GLU A 98 -0.57 -17.92 -14.23
C GLU A 98 0.64 -17.92 -13.27
N GLY A 99 1.85 -17.68 -13.78
CA GLY A 99 3.07 -17.62 -12.99
C GLY A 99 4.31 -18.14 -13.73
N ILE A 100 5.35 -18.41 -12.96
CA ILE A 100 6.62 -18.98 -13.42
C ILE A 100 6.70 -20.44 -12.97
N ASP A 101 7.31 -21.31 -13.77
CA ASP A 101 7.61 -22.69 -13.38
C ASP A 101 8.35 -22.73 -12.03
N GLU A 102 7.82 -23.53 -11.09
CA GLU A 102 8.27 -23.62 -9.69
C GLU A 102 9.78 -23.90 -9.56
N ARG A 103 10.36 -24.63 -10.53
CA ARG A 103 11.79 -24.97 -10.55
C ARG A 103 12.68 -23.73 -10.71
N VAL A 104 12.15 -22.61 -11.20
CA VAL A 104 12.86 -21.32 -11.24
C VAL A 104 13.05 -20.77 -9.83
N ARG A 105 12.00 -20.77 -8.98
CA ARG A 105 12.10 -20.35 -7.58
C ARG A 105 13.09 -21.22 -6.83
N GLU A 106 12.92 -22.53 -6.92
CA GLU A 106 13.71 -23.50 -6.15
C GLU A 106 15.16 -23.62 -6.65
N GLY A 107 15.36 -23.82 -7.95
CA GLY A 107 16.68 -24.08 -8.52
C GLY A 107 17.58 -22.84 -8.65
N LEU A 108 17.01 -21.63 -8.74
CA LEU A 108 17.79 -20.40 -8.66
C LEU A 108 17.94 -19.87 -7.23
N GLY A 109 17.11 -20.31 -6.29
CA GLY A 109 17.05 -19.81 -4.91
C GLY A 109 16.50 -18.38 -4.85
N ALA A 110 15.47 -18.08 -5.65
CA ALA A 110 14.86 -16.75 -5.69
C ALA A 110 13.93 -16.51 -4.49
N GLU A 111 14.08 -15.37 -3.82
CA GLU A 111 13.22 -14.99 -2.71
C GLU A 111 11.91 -14.37 -3.22
N GLU A 112 10.77 -14.95 -2.85
CA GLU A 112 9.48 -14.41 -3.21
C GLU A 112 9.12 -13.17 -2.40
N ILE A 113 8.75 -12.07 -3.07
CA ILE A 113 8.35 -10.80 -2.44
C ILE A 113 6.94 -10.40 -2.89
N SER A 114 6.04 -10.20 -1.92
CA SER A 114 4.68 -9.67 -2.17
C SER A 114 4.61 -8.17 -1.90
N ILE A 115 3.98 -7.39 -2.78
CA ILE A 115 3.72 -5.95 -2.53
C ILE A 115 2.36 -5.70 -1.85
N GLY A 116 1.58 -6.76 -1.58
CA GLY A 116 0.31 -6.69 -0.86
C GLY A 116 -0.67 -7.79 -1.26
N ASP A 117 -1.81 -7.81 -0.57
CA ASP A 117 -2.78 -8.91 -0.63
C ASP A 117 -3.76 -8.72 -1.81
N TYR A 118 -3.21 -8.67 -3.03
CA TYR A 118 -3.93 -8.47 -4.28
C TYR A 118 -3.15 -9.07 -5.46
N VAL A 119 -3.83 -9.33 -6.58
CA VAL A 119 -3.25 -9.93 -7.79
C VAL A 119 -3.05 -8.85 -8.86
N LEU A 120 -1.95 -8.94 -9.60
CA LEU A 120 -1.62 -8.12 -10.76
C LEU A 120 -1.31 -9.02 -11.95
N SER A 121 -1.37 -8.48 -13.17
CA SER A 121 -1.16 -9.25 -14.41
C SER A 121 0.31 -9.65 -14.67
N GLY A 122 1.26 -9.08 -13.93
CA GLY A 122 2.69 -9.31 -14.12
C GLY A 122 3.58 -8.65 -13.07
N GLY A 123 4.84 -9.05 -13.05
CA GLY A 123 5.84 -8.69 -12.04
C GLY A 123 6.46 -7.29 -12.19
N GLU A 124 6.23 -6.57 -13.29
CA GLU A 124 6.89 -5.28 -13.57
C GLU A 124 6.48 -4.18 -12.60
N LEU A 125 5.18 -4.09 -12.27
CA LEU A 125 4.69 -3.09 -11.31
C LEU A 125 5.28 -3.35 -9.90
N PRO A 126 5.23 -4.59 -9.36
CA PRO A 126 6.00 -4.96 -8.17
C PRO A 126 7.49 -4.66 -8.25
N ALA A 127 8.16 -4.99 -9.37
CA ALA A 127 9.58 -4.72 -9.55
C ALA A 127 9.90 -3.22 -9.47
N MET A 128 9.08 -2.37 -10.11
CA MET A 128 9.23 -0.92 -10.02
C MET A 128 8.97 -0.38 -8.60
N VAL A 129 7.99 -0.94 -7.87
CA VAL A 129 7.73 -0.58 -6.46
C VAL A 129 8.91 -0.96 -5.57
N ILE A 130 9.47 -2.17 -5.73
CA ILE A 130 10.67 -2.62 -5.02
C ILE A 130 11.86 -1.69 -5.34
N VAL A 131 12.11 -1.43 -6.64
CA VAL A 131 13.22 -0.58 -7.08
C VAL A 131 13.10 0.85 -6.53
N ASP A 132 11.94 1.49 -6.57
CA ASP A 132 11.79 2.86 -6.02
C ASP A 132 11.98 2.88 -4.49
N ALA A 133 11.34 1.95 -3.76
CA ALA A 133 11.47 1.85 -2.30
C ALA A 133 12.93 1.62 -1.86
N VAL A 134 13.66 0.73 -2.56
CA VAL A 134 15.07 0.43 -2.29
C VAL A 134 15.98 1.59 -2.71
N ALA A 135 15.78 2.18 -3.89
CA ALA A 135 16.58 3.27 -4.42
C ALA A 135 16.62 4.49 -3.49
N ARG A 136 15.48 4.84 -2.87
CA ARG A 136 15.38 5.96 -1.92
C ARG A 136 16.29 5.81 -0.70
N LEU A 137 16.65 4.58 -0.35
CA LEU A 137 17.48 4.26 0.82
C LEU A 137 18.98 4.11 0.46
N VAL A 138 19.35 4.21 -0.82
CA VAL A 138 20.76 4.20 -1.25
C VAL A 138 21.40 5.57 -0.99
N PRO A 139 22.58 5.64 -0.33
CA PRO A 139 23.23 6.91 0.00
C PRO A 139 23.40 7.86 -1.19
N GLY A 140 22.99 9.11 -1.01
CA GLY A 140 23.09 10.17 -2.01
C GLY A 140 21.96 10.23 -3.05
N VAL A 141 21.04 9.26 -3.07
CA VAL A 141 19.86 9.28 -3.97
C VAL A 141 18.83 10.32 -3.52
N VAL A 142 18.44 10.30 -2.25
CA VAL A 142 17.72 11.39 -1.59
C VAL A 142 18.76 12.43 -1.13
N GLY A 143 18.48 13.72 -1.34
CA GLY A 143 19.43 14.80 -1.07
C GLY A 143 19.64 15.12 0.41
N ASP A 144 18.61 14.89 1.23
CA ASP A 144 18.67 15.02 2.68
C ASP A 144 18.38 13.66 3.34
N ALA A 145 19.33 13.16 4.13
CA ALA A 145 19.20 11.91 4.85
C ALA A 145 18.24 12.01 6.05
N ALA A 146 18.04 13.20 6.63
CA ALA A 146 17.09 13.40 7.73
C ALA A 146 15.65 13.22 7.25
N SER A 147 15.32 13.72 6.06
CA SER A 147 14.02 13.49 5.41
C SER A 147 13.66 12.00 5.31
N VAL A 148 14.62 11.11 5.00
CA VAL A 148 14.39 9.65 4.94
C VAL A 148 14.18 9.03 6.34
N ALA A 149 14.81 9.60 7.36
CA ALA A 149 14.66 9.15 8.74
C ALA A 149 13.29 9.53 9.34
N GLU A 150 12.76 10.72 9.03
CA GLU A 150 11.48 11.23 9.55
C GLU A 150 10.22 10.72 8.80
N GLU A 151 10.35 9.75 7.89
CA GLU A 151 9.24 9.23 7.07
C GLU A 151 8.35 8.18 7.77
N SER A 152 7.16 7.96 7.21
CA SER A 152 6.26 6.87 7.62
C SER A 152 7.00 5.53 7.62
N PHE A 153 6.72 4.71 8.63
CA PHE A 153 7.29 3.38 8.89
C PHE A 153 8.79 3.36 9.24
N SER A 154 9.54 4.48 9.19
CA SER A 154 10.97 4.49 9.54
C SER A 154 11.24 4.19 11.02
N GLU A 155 10.32 4.61 11.91
CA GLU A 155 10.28 4.29 13.35
C GLU A 155 9.05 3.44 13.75
N GLY A 156 8.37 2.83 12.79
CA GLY A 156 7.12 2.09 13.05
C GLY A 156 5.88 2.96 13.29
N LEU A 157 5.95 4.28 13.07
CA LEU A 157 4.80 5.19 13.12
C LEU A 157 4.44 5.73 11.72
N LEU A 158 3.23 6.27 11.56
CA LEU A 158 2.85 7.09 10.41
C LEU A 158 3.37 8.53 10.55
N ASP A 159 3.52 9.22 9.42
CA ASP A 159 4.02 10.59 9.36
C ASP A 159 2.96 11.67 9.69
N TYR A 160 3.43 12.84 10.13
CA TYR A 160 2.63 13.99 10.55
C TYR A 160 1.95 14.73 9.37
N PRO A 161 0.99 15.63 9.63
CA PRO A 161 0.41 16.48 8.60
C PRO A 161 1.45 17.49 8.08
N HIS A 162 1.70 17.46 6.77
CA HIS A 162 2.50 18.47 6.09
C HIS A 162 1.62 19.63 5.63
N TYR A 163 2.13 20.85 5.81
CA TYR A 163 1.53 22.08 5.36
C TYR A 163 2.56 22.90 4.58
N THR A 164 2.11 23.65 3.58
CA THR A 164 2.95 24.56 2.79
C THR A 164 2.20 25.87 2.52
N ARG A 165 2.86 26.83 1.88
CA ARG A 165 2.27 28.14 1.56
C ARG A 165 1.10 27.97 0.56
N PRO A 166 0.04 28.81 0.63
CA PRO A 166 -0.18 29.92 1.56
C PRO A 166 -0.62 29.49 2.98
N ALA A 167 -0.49 30.38 3.96
CA ALA A 167 -0.84 30.10 5.36
C ALA A 167 -2.35 29.92 5.61
N GLU A 168 -3.20 30.42 4.71
CA GLU A 168 -4.63 30.12 4.65
C GLU A 168 -5.01 29.79 3.20
N PHE A 169 -5.77 28.72 3.00
CA PHE A 169 -6.31 28.32 1.70
C PHE A 169 -7.79 27.97 1.84
N ARG A 170 -8.67 28.76 1.21
CA ARG A 170 -10.14 28.57 1.27
C ARG A 170 -10.69 28.48 2.72
N GLY A 171 -10.21 29.35 3.61
CA GLY A 171 -10.58 29.35 5.03
C GLY A 171 -9.88 28.29 5.89
N MET A 172 -9.16 27.32 5.29
CA MET A 172 -8.36 26.34 6.04
C MET A 172 -7.01 26.95 6.39
N ARG A 173 -6.73 27.12 7.68
CA ARG A 173 -5.48 27.69 8.20
C ARG A 173 -4.45 26.61 8.52
N VAL A 174 -3.17 26.93 8.31
CA VAL A 174 -2.05 26.18 8.86
C VAL A 174 -2.06 26.31 10.39
N PRO A 175 -1.83 25.22 11.16
CA PRO A 175 -1.74 25.28 12.62
C PRO A 175 -0.74 26.34 13.11
N GLU A 176 -1.17 27.20 14.04
CA GLU A 176 -0.41 28.38 14.47
C GLU A 176 0.98 28.03 15.03
N VAL A 177 1.12 26.88 15.69
CA VAL A 177 2.41 26.36 16.17
C VAL A 177 3.44 26.21 15.04
N LEU A 178 3.04 25.86 13.83
CA LEU A 178 3.93 25.74 12.66
C LEU A 178 4.35 27.10 12.09
N LEU A 179 3.62 28.17 12.43
CA LEU A 179 3.94 29.54 12.04
C LEU A 179 4.79 30.27 13.09
N SER A 180 4.90 29.71 14.31
CA SER A 180 5.55 30.34 15.47
C SER A 180 7.08 30.45 15.40
N GLY A 181 7.74 29.60 14.60
CA GLY A 181 9.19 29.45 14.61
C GLY A 181 9.78 28.73 15.85
N HIS A 182 8.97 28.36 16.84
CA HIS A 182 9.43 27.66 18.03
C HIS A 182 9.73 26.19 17.74
N HIS A 183 10.98 25.88 17.36
CA HIS A 183 11.40 24.54 16.95
C HIS A 183 11.04 23.41 17.94
N ALA A 184 11.08 23.66 19.25
CA ALA A 184 10.70 22.67 20.26
C ALA A 184 9.20 22.31 20.18
N GLU A 185 8.32 23.31 20.17
CA GLU A 185 6.88 23.12 20.02
C GLU A 185 6.51 22.51 18.67
N ILE A 186 7.22 22.88 17.60
CA ILE A 186 7.03 22.28 16.27
C ILE A 186 7.39 20.79 16.29
N ARG A 187 8.53 20.38 16.89
CA ARG A 187 8.86 18.94 17.02
C ARG A 187 7.84 18.19 17.87
N ARG A 188 7.46 18.75 19.02
CA ARG A 188 6.46 18.15 19.93
C ARG A 188 5.11 17.98 19.25
N TRP A 189 4.64 18.99 18.51
CA TRP A 189 3.42 18.94 17.71
C TRP A 189 3.50 17.86 16.62
N ARG A 190 4.60 17.82 15.85
CA ARG A 190 4.83 16.79 14.82
C ARG A 190 4.74 15.39 15.42
N ARG A 191 5.44 15.13 16.52
CA ARG A 191 5.45 13.82 17.17
C ARG A 191 4.07 13.43 17.72
N ARG A 192 3.36 14.38 18.34
CA ARG A 192 1.98 14.17 18.80
C ARG A 192 1.05 13.78 17.64
N GLU A 193 1.18 14.43 16.50
CA GLU A 193 0.34 14.13 15.33
C GLU A 193 0.73 12.82 14.62
N GLN A 194 2.02 12.42 14.63
CA GLN A 194 2.43 11.06 14.21
C GLN A 194 1.73 9.99 15.06
N LEU A 195 1.82 10.12 16.39
CA LEU A 195 1.18 9.19 17.34
C LEU A 195 -0.34 9.15 17.15
N ARG A 196 -0.98 10.32 17.08
CA ARG A 196 -2.42 10.46 16.85
C ARG A 196 -2.86 9.77 15.55
N ARG A 197 -2.22 10.07 14.42
CA ARG A 197 -2.55 9.47 13.12
C ARG A 197 -2.31 7.97 13.08
N THR A 198 -1.23 7.51 13.72
CA THR A 198 -0.94 6.08 13.82
C THR A 198 -2.06 5.38 14.59
N ARG A 199 -2.44 5.90 15.76
CA ARG A 199 -3.57 5.39 16.56
C ARG A 199 -4.89 5.37 15.79
N GLU A 200 -5.22 6.46 15.11
CA GLU A 200 -6.49 6.61 14.37
C GLU A 200 -6.59 5.70 13.13
N ARG A 201 -5.46 5.41 12.44
CA ARG A 201 -5.48 4.81 11.09
C ARG A 201 -4.79 3.45 10.99
N ARG A 202 -3.83 3.17 11.86
CA ARG A 202 -2.97 1.99 11.89
C ARG A 202 -2.59 1.63 13.34
N PRO A 203 -3.58 1.34 14.21
CA PRO A 203 -3.32 0.99 15.61
C PRO A 203 -2.38 -0.23 15.74
N ASP A 204 -2.41 -1.15 14.78
CA ASP A 204 -1.52 -2.31 14.64
C ASP A 204 -0.02 -1.95 14.57
N LEU A 205 0.30 -0.74 14.10
CA LEU A 205 1.67 -0.22 14.12
C LEU A 205 2.04 0.32 15.50
N LEU A 206 1.11 0.99 16.17
CA LEU A 206 1.33 1.57 17.50
C LEU A 206 1.56 0.48 18.56
N GLU A 207 0.85 -0.64 18.47
CA GLU A 207 1.05 -1.84 19.31
C GLU A 207 2.48 -2.41 19.24
N ARG A 208 3.16 -2.21 18.10
CA ARG A 208 4.50 -2.75 17.81
C ARG A 208 5.60 -1.70 17.90
N ALA A 209 5.25 -0.42 18.05
CA ALA A 209 6.19 0.68 18.08
C ALA A 209 6.95 0.74 19.41
N VAL A 210 8.25 1.03 19.36
CA VAL A 210 9.07 1.27 20.56
C VAL A 210 8.83 2.70 21.03
N LEU A 211 7.84 2.87 21.90
CA LEU A 211 7.45 4.19 22.40
C LEU A 211 8.42 4.74 23.46
N THR A 212 8.82 6.00 23.28
CA THR A 212 9.59 6.74 24.28
C THR A 212 8.70 7.17 25.46
N GLU A 213 9.33 7.69 26.51
CA GLU A 213 8.59 8.27 27.64
C GLU A 213 7.86 9.57 27.27
N GLU A 214 8.36 10.33 26.29
CA GLU A 214 7.62 11.46 25.72
C GLU A 214 6.39 10.98 24.96
N ASP A 215 6.51 9.91 24.16
CA ASP A 215 5.39 9.35 23.38
C ASP A 215 4.24 8.89 24.28
N ARG A 216 4.53 8.22 25.40
CA ARG A 216 3.51 7.81 26.38
C ARG A 216 2.76 9.01 26.97
N ARG A 217 3.47 10.11 27.26
CA ARG A 217 2.87 11.34 27.80
C ARG A 217 1.98 12.01 26.75
N LEU A 218 2.43 12.10 25.50
CA LEU A 218 1.68 12.65 24.39
C LEU A 218 0.40 11.84 24.09
N LEU A 219 0.47 10.51 24.16
CA LEU A 219 -0.71 9.63 24.06
C LEU A 219 -1.70 9.88 25.21
N ALA A 220 -1.22 9.89 26.47
CA ALA A 220 -2.06 10.17 27.63
C ALA A 220 -2.68 11.59 27.63
N GLU A 221 -2.07 12.56 26.94
CA GLU A 221 -2.66 13.88 26.67
C GLU A 221 -3.75 13.84 25.59
N LEU A 222 -3.58 13.02 24.55
CA LEU A 222 -4.60 12.81 23.52
C LEU A 222 -5.85 12.15 24.13
N ASP A 223 -5.68 11.13 24.97
CA ASP A 223 -6.78 10.44 25.67
C ASP A 223 -7.60 11.39 26.54
N ARG A 224 -6.92 12.26 27.31
CA ARG A 224 -7.56 13.29 28.15
C ARG A 224 -8.32 14.33 27.31
N ALA A 225 -7.76 14.75 26.18
CA ALA A 225 -8.41 15.72 25.29
C ALA A 225 -9.68 15.13 24.64
N GLU A 226 -9.65 13.86 24.23
CA GLU A 226 -10.81 13.18 23.66
C GLU A 226 -11.91 12.93 24.70
N GLY A 227 -11.53 12.56 25.93
CA GLY A 227 -12.45 12.43 27.06
C GLY A 227 -13.19 13.74 27.40
N SER A 228 -12.47 14.87 27.48
CA SER A 228 -13.09 16.19 27.71
C SER A 228 -14.05 16.57 26.58
N ALA A 229 -13.60 16.42 25.33
CA ALA A 229 -14.43 16.75 24.17
C ALA A 229 -15.67 15.84 24.02
N ALA A 230 -15.61 14.59 24.47
CA ALA A 230 -16.76 13.70 24.54
C ALA A 230 -17.76 14.12 25.63
N GLY A 231 -17.26 14.50 26.81
CA GLY A 231 -18.08 15.03 27.90
C GLY A 231 -18.82 16.32 27.51
N GLU A 232 -18.12 17.27 26.89
CA GLU A 232 -18.68 18.53 26.39
C GLU A 232 -19.77 18.30 25.33
N ARG A 233 -19.54 17.40 24.36
CA ARG A 233 -20.56 17.05 23.35
C ARG A 233 -21.80 16.42 23.98
N SER A 234 -21.64 15.60 25.01
CA SER A 234 -22.76 14.98 25.73
C SER A 234 -23.56 16.02 26.55
N ALA A 235 -22.87 16.95 27.22
CA ALA A 235 -23.51 18.04 27.97
C ALA A 235 -24.32 18.99 27.06
N VAL A 236 -23.81 19.30 25.86
CA VAL A 236 -24.53 20.13 24.88
C VAL A 236 -25.80 19.43 24.35
N GLN A 237 -25.77 18.11 24.18
CA GLN A 237 -26.97 17.35 23.77
C GLN A 237 -28.00 17.21 24.90
N GLY A 238 -27.56 17.09 26.16
CA GLY A 238 -28.45 17.04 27.33
C GLY A 238 -29.18 18.36 27.62
N ALA A 239 -28.62 19.51 27.23
CA ALA A 239 -29.20 20.83 27.49
C ALA A 239 -30.34 21.25 26.53
N GLY A 240 -30.58 20.51 25.45
CA GLY A 240 -31.58 20.85 24.43
C GLY A 240 -33.01 20.36 24.71
N GLY A 241 -33.21 19.49 25.71
CA GLY A 241 -34.46 18.77 25.94
C GLY A 241 -35.33 19.34 27.08
N GLY A 242 -35.74 20.62 27.02
CA GLY A 242 -36.40 21.21 28.19
C GLY A 242 -37.09 22.57 28.09
N ALA A 243 -37.86 22.88 27.03
CA ALA A 243 -38.90 23.93 27.08
C ALA A 243 -39.86 23.93 25.86
N ALA A 244 -41.09 23.43 26.04
CA ALA A 244 -42.32 23.92 25.36
C ALA A 244 -43.56 23.16 25.88
N GLU A 245 -44.33 23.76 26.79
CA GLU A 245 -45.60 23.22 27.25
C GLU A 245 -46.79 23.65 26.35
N ARG A 246 -47.70 22.70 26.09
CA ARG A 246 -49.17 22.83 26.01
C ARG A 246 -49.79 23.88 25.06
N ARG A 247 -50.69 23.39 24.18
CA ARG A 247 -52.14 23.72 24.21
C ARG A 247 -52.98 22.76 23.35
N ASP A 248 -54.28 22.75 23.62
CA ASP A 248 -55.28 21.77 23.17
C ASP A 248 -55.64 21.83 21.68
N ALA A 249 -56.08 20.71 21.08
CA ALA A 249 -57.52 20.42 20.91
C ALA A 249 -57.83 19.19 20.00
N ARG A 250 -58.76 18.34 20.49
CA ARG A 250 -59.77 17.49 19.80
C ARG A 250 -59.77 17.60 18.26
N THR A 251 -59.71 16.51 17.49
CA THR A 251 -60.73 15.44 17.38
C THR A 251 -60.18 14.19 16.67
N ALA A 252 -60.61 12.99 17.08
CA ALA A 252 -60.39 11.75 16.33
C ALA A 252 -61.73 11.23 15.79
N GLY A 253 -61.78 10.93 14.49
CA GLY A 253 -62.94 10.37 13.78
C GLY A 253 -62.55 9.08 13.05
N ASP A 254 -63.42 8.10 13.16
CA ASP A 254 -63.23 6.67 12.90
C ASP A 254 -63.16 6.26 11.40
N GLY A 255 -62.45 5.15 11.14
CA GLY A 255 -62.92 4.02 10.32
C GLY A 255 -63.08 4.12 8.79
N GLY A 256 -62.38 3.22 8.05
CA GLY A 256 -62.78 2.82 6.68
C GLY A 256 -61.64 2.27 5.78
N PRO A 257 -61.63 0.97 5.40
CA PRO A 257 -60.58 0.38 4.57
C PRO A 257 -60.98 0.09 3.10
N ALA A 258 -59.98 -0.07 2.23
CA ALA A 258 -60.08 -0.72 0.91
C ALA A 258 -58.76 -1.49 0.67
N GLU A 259 -58.76 -2.82 0.71
CA GLU A 259 -58.96 -3.75 -0.41
C GLU A 259 -57.71 -4.01 -1.25
N ARG A 260 -57.38 -5.31 -1.39
CA ARG A 260 -56.42 -5.87 -2.35
C ARG A 260 -57.18 -6.45 -3.54
N PRO A 261 -56.51 -6.67 -4.67
CA PRO A 261 -56.75 -7.87 -5.45
C PRO A 261 -55.48 -8.74 -5.57
N ASP A 262 -55.71 -10.04 -5.71
CA ASP A 262 -54.73 -11.10 -5.92
C ASP A 262 -55.22 -11.98 -7.09
N VAL A 263 -54.38 -12.12 -8.12
CA VAL A 263 -54.36 -13.17 -9.18
C VAL A 263 -53.20 -12.83 -10.15
N GLY A 264 -52.49 -13.76 -10.78
CA GLY A 264 -52.59 -15.22 -10.77
C GLY A 264 -51.42 -15.86 -11.56
N ALA A 265 -51.34 -17.19 -11.56
CA ALA A 265 -50.15 -17.96 -11.96
C ALA A 265 -49.92 -18.16 -13.49
N GLY A 266 -48.71 -18.63 -13.84
CA GLY A 266 -48.34 -19.17 -15.15
C GLY A 266 -46.90 -19.71 -15.13
N GLU A 267 -46.70 -20.99 -15.44
CA GLU A 267 -45.44 -21.73 -15.25
C GLU A 267 -44.64 -21.98 -16.57
N GLU A 268 -43.49 -22.65 -16.40
CA GLU A 268 -42.74 -23.48 -17.36
C GLU A 268 -41.83 -22.85 -18.46
N GLY A 269 -40.56 -23.25 -18.41
CA GLY A 269 -39.96 -23.99 -19.54
C GLY A 269 -38.79 -23.32 -20.29
N PRO A 270 -37.62 -23.99 -20.46
CA PRO A 270 -36.42 -23.37 -21.05
C PRO A 270 -36.07 -23.86 -22.47
N GLN A 271 -35.37 -23.03 -23.26
CA GLN A 271 -34.41 -23.50 -24.30
C GLN A 271 -33.51 -22.39 -24.90
N ALA A 272 -32.33 -22.82 -25.37
CA ALA A 272 -31.38 -22.14 -26.25
C ALA A 272 -30.95 -23.18 -27.33
N PRO A 273 -30.04 -22.94 -28.31
CA PRO A 273 -29.34 -21.71 -28.77
C PRO A 273 -29.79 -21.44 -30.25
N PRO A 274 -28.98 -21.23 -31.33
CA PRO A 274 -27.60 -20.70 -31.50
C PRO A 274 -27.38 -19.66 -32.63
N GLY A 275 -26.18 -19.06 -32.67
CA GLY A 275 -25.34 -19.07 -33.89
C GLY A 275 -25.16 -17.79 -34.74
N ALA A 276 -23.89 -17.38 -34.85
CA ALA A 276 -23.21 -16.75 -36.00
C ALA A 276 -23.60 -15.32 -36.48
N ALA A 277 -22.65 -14.38 -36.31
CA ALA A 277 -21.85 -13.82 -37.42
C ALA A 277 -20.48 -13.35 -36.89
#